data_AF-A0A521SCL7-F1
#
_entry.id   AF-A0A521SCL7-F1
#
_cell.length_a   1.000
_cell.length_b   1.000
_cell.length_c   1.000
_cell.angle_alpha   90.00
_cell.angle_beta   90.00
_cell.angle_gamma   90.00
#
_symmetry.space_group_name_H-M   'P 1'
#
loop_
_entity.id
_entity.type
_entity.pdbx_description
1 polymer ?
#
loop_
_entity_poly.entity_id
_entity_poly.type
_entity_poly.pdbx_seq_one_letter_code
_entity_poly.pdbx_strand_id
1 'polypeptide(L)'
;MHRFFTAAASAIFGIAAPTVVFAASALERLDKAANEAFPGQRERQAPEVAGQVINFFIGVLGILFLVLMVYGGYLWMNARGNEQQVDKAKSLITQAVLGLIIVLAGYAITYFVVTNLVNATGGVTTP
;
A
#
# COMPACT_ATOMS: atom_id res chain seq x y z
N MET A 1 -20.65 -19.11 23.97
CA MET A 1 -19.64 -18.20 24.56
C MET A 1 -18.78 -17.51 23.47
N HIS A 2 -19.39 -16.87 22.45
CA HIS A 2 -18.64 -16.17 21.37
C HIS A 2 -19.14 -14.72 21.14
N ARG A 3 -20.21 -14.29 21.83
CA ARG A 3 -20.84 -12.97 21.63
C ARG A 3 -20.32 -11.89 22.59
N PHE A 4 -19.37 -12.25 23.45
CA PHE A 4 -18.73 -11.33 24.41
C PHE A 4 -17.36 -10.81 23.92
N PHE A 5 -16.78 -11.39 22.86
CA PHE A 5 -15.45 -10.99 22.37
C PHE A 5 -15.49 -9.83 21.37
N THR A 6 -16.63 -9.59 20.70
CA THR A 6 -16.78 -8.48 19.74
C THR A 6 -17.09 -7.13 20.39
N ALA A 7 -17.44 -7.09 21.69
CA ALA A 7 -17.79 -5.86 22.40
C ALA A 7 -16.58 -5.09 22.95
N ALA A 8 -15.41 -5.73 23.10
CA ALA A 8 -14.19 -5.08 23.60
C ALA A 8 -13.35 -4.43 22.48
N ALA A 9 -13.54 -4.83 21.21
CA ALA A 9 -12.81 -4.28 20.08
C ALA A 9 -13.38 -2.96 19.54
N SER A 10 -14.60 -2.58 19.93
CA SER A 10 -15.27 -1.36 19.45
C SER A 10 -15.02 -0.12 20.30
N ALA A 11 -14.46 -0.25 21.50
CA ALA A 11 -14.23 0.90 22.39
C ALA A 11 -13.00 1.74 22.01
N ILE A 12 -12.04 1.19 21.26
CA ILE A 12 -10.86 1.95 20.79
C ILE A 12 -11.17 2.72 19.50
N PHE A 13 -12.27 2.39 18.82
CA PHE A 13 -12.71 3.11 17.62
C PHE A 13 -13.59 4.34 17.93
N GLY A 14 -14.04 4.52 19.18
CA GLY A 14 -14.98 5.57 19.56
C GLY A 14 -14.37 6.94 19.90
N ILE A 15 -13.08 7.00 20.25
CA ILE A 15 -12.41 8.25 20.70
C ILE A 15 -11.46 8.81 19.64
N ALA A 16 -11.08 8.02 18.63
CA ALA A 16 -10.29 8.51 17.50
C ALA A 16 -11.12 9.29 16.46
N ALA A 17 -12.45 9.17 16.47
CA ALA A 17 -13.32 9.83 15.50
C ALA A 17 -13.30 11.38 15.58
N PRO A 18 -13.44 12.05 16.76
CA PRO A 18 -13.47 13.51 16.80
C PRO A 18 -12.12 14.15 16.48
N THR A 19 -10.99 13.54 16.84
CA THR A 19 -9.66 14.08 16.51
C THR A 19 -9.31 13.87 15.03
N VAL A 20 -9.71 12.75 14.43
CA VAL A 20 -9.55 12.52 12.99
C VAL A 20 -10.46 13.44 12.17
N VAL A 21 -11.68 13.72 12.63
CA VAL A 21 -12.62 14.66 11.96
C VAL A 21 -12.17 16.12 12.12
N PHE A 22 -11.61 16.50 13.26
CA PHE A 22 -11.02 17.83 13.46
C PHE A 22 -9.70 18.00 12.67
N ALA A 23 -8.84 16.98 12.62
CA ALA A 23 -7.64 16.99 11.79
C ALA A 23 -7.99 17.02 10.30
N ALA A 24 -9.02 16.29 9.88
CA ALA A 24 -9.53 16.30 8.51
C ALA A 24 -10.08 17.69 8.12
N SER A 25 -10.85 18.33 9.00
CA SER A 25 -11.37 19.68 8.74
C SER A 25 -10.30 20.78 8.83
N ALA A 26 -9.27 20.62 9.67
CA ALA A 26 -8.11 21.52 9.68
C ALA A 26 -7.27 21.39 8.41
N LEU A 27 -7.04 20.16 7.93
CA LEU A 27 -6.40 19.89 6.64
C LEU A 27 -7.23 20.44 5.47
N GLU A 28 -8.55 20.30 5.51
CA GLU A 28 -9.45 20.83 4.47
C GLU A 28 -9.41 22.37 4.40
N ARG A 29 -9.28 23.04 5.56
CA ARG A 29 -9.15 24.50 5.62
C ARG A 29 -7.77 24.98 5.17
N LEU A 30 -6.72 24.20 5.45
CA LEU A 30 -5.37 24.46 4.94
C LEU A 30 -5.29 24.22 3.42
N ASP A 31 -5.98 23.21 2.90
CA ASP A 31 -6.04 22.91 1.46
C ASP A 31 -6.82 24.00 0.69
N LYS A 32 -7.93 24.50 1.24
CA LYS A 32 -8.69 25.61 0.66
C LYS A 32 -7.88 26.92 0.68
N ALA A 33 -7.21 27.22 1.79
CA ALA A 33 -6.34 28.40 1.90
C ALA A 33 -5.10 28.33 0.98
N ALA A 34 -4.48 27.15 0.87
CA ALA A 34 -3.35 26.93 -0.02
C ALA A 34 -3.73 27.09 -1.50
N ASN A 35 -4.94 26.69 -1.87
CA ASN A 35 -5.39 26.81 -3.25
C ASN A 35 -5.84 28.22 -3.64
N GLU A 36 -6.36 28.99 -2.70
CA GLU A 36 -6.62 30.42 -2.92
C GLU A 36 -5.31 31.21 -3.06
N ALA A 37 -4.22 30.73 -2.42
CA ALA A 37 -2.88 31.32 -2.54
C ALA A 37 -2.16 30.94 -3.85
N PHE A 38 -2.47 29.80 -4.47
CA PHE A 38 -1.84 29.33 -5.72
C PHE A 38 -2.88 28.84 -6.75
N PRO A 39 -3.55 29.77 -7.46
CA PRO A 39 -4.54 29.41 -8.46
C PRO A 39 -3.86 28.80 -9.70
N GLY A 40 -4.13 27.51 -9.96
CA GLY A 40 -3.75 26.85 -11.22
C GLY A 40 -3.00 25.52 -11.10
N GLN A 41 -2.79 24.97 -9.91
CA GLN A 41 -2.11 23.67 -9.76
C GLN A 41 -3.04 22.50 -9.38
N ARG A 42 -4.37 22.67 -9.36
CA ARG A 42 -5.29 21.62 -8.84
C ARG A 42 -5.56 20.43 -9.74
N GLU A 43 -5.13 20.43 -11.00
CA GLU A 43 -5.13 19.19 -11.80
C GLU A 43 -3.94 18.27 -11.50
N ARG A 44 -2.95 18.74 -10.73
CA ARG A 44 -1.72 17.99 -10.42
C ARG A 44 -1.61 17.51 -8.97
N GLN A 45 -2.22 18.22 -8.03
CA GLN A 45 -1.86 18.04 -6.61
C GLN A 45 -2.45 16.81 -5.89
N ALA A 46 -3.60 16.26 -6.30
CA ALA A 46 -4.16 15.08 -5.62
C ALA A 46 -3.54 13.73 -6.09
N PRO A 47 -3.33 13.50 -7.40
CA PRO A 47 -2.70 12.26 -7.86
C PRO A 47 -1.19 12.20 -7.57
N GLU A 48 -0.49 13.35 -7.57
CA GLU A 48 0.97 13.37 -7.43
C GLU A 48 1.42 13.06 -5.99
N VAL A 49 0.73 13.58 -4.98
CA VAL A 49 1.04 13.26 -3.57
C VAL A 49 0.75 11.79 -3.29
N ALA A 50 -0.38 11.26 -3.76
CA ALA A 50 -0.70 9.84 -3.63
C ALA A 50 0.31 8.95 -4.38
N GLY A 51 0.69 9.32 -5.60
CA GLY A 51 1.67 8.61 -6.40
C GLY A 51 3.07 8.60 -5.79
N GLN A 52 3.48 9.70 -5.15
CA GLN A 52 4.77 9.79 -4.47
C GLN A 52 4.82 8.92 -3.21
N VAL A 53 3.73 8.91 -2.42
CA VAL A 53 3.61 8.05 -1.24
C VAL A 53 3.63 6.57 -1.62
N ILE A 54 2.86 6.18 -2.64
CA ILE A 54 2.82 4.78 -3.12
C ILE A 54 4.19 4.34 -3.64
N ASN A 55 4.88 5.16 -4.44
CA ASN A 55 6.21 4.84 -4.94
C ASN A 55 7.24 4.69 -3.80
N PHE A 56 7.15 5.54 -2.77
CA PHE A 56 8.01 5.42 -1.59
C PHE A 56 7.75 4.10 -0.85
N PHE A 57 6.49 3.74 -0.61
CA PHE A 57 6.14 2.47 0.03
C PHE A 57 6.57 1.26 -0.81
N ILE A 58 6.34 1.26 -2.13
CA ILE A 58 6.77 0.16 -3.01
C ILE A 58 8.30 0.01 -3.01
N GLY A 59 9.05 1.11 -3.02
CA GLY A 59 10.51 1.08 -2.93
C GLY A 59 11.01 0.45 -1.63
N VAL A 60 10.46 0.87 -0.49
CA VAL A 60 10.81 0.31 0.83
C VAL A 60 10.38 -1.16 0.94
N LEU A 61 9.19 -1.51 0.45
CA LEU A 61 8.71 -2.90 0.43
C LEU A 61 9.60 -3.80 -0.44
N GLY A 62 10.06 -3.32 -1.60
CA GLY A 62 10.93 -4.09 -2.49
C GLY A 62 12.26 -4.48 -1.81
N ILE A 63 12.88 -3.54 -1.11
CA ILE A 63 14.10 -3.78 -0.33
C ILE A 63 13.84 -4.76 0.81
N LEU A 64 12.71 -4.60 1.52
CA LEU A 64 12.32 -5.52 2.60
C LEU A 64 12.12 -6.95 2.07
N PHE A 65 11.47 -7.10 0.92
CA PHE A 65 11.29 -8.40 0.25
C PHE A 65 12.60 -9.05 -0.13
N LEU A 66 13.57 -8.28 -0.63
CA LEU A 66 14.89 -8.78 -0.97
C LEU A 66 15.61 -9.35 0.27
N VAL A 67 15.55 -8.64 1.40
CA VAL A 67 16.14 -9.10 2.67
C VAL A 67 15.46 -10.38 3.17
N LEU A 68 14.13 -10.45 3.10
CA LEU A 68 13.36 -11.65 3.46
C LEU A 68 13.71 -12.84 2.57
N MET A 69 13.93 -12.62 1.27
CA MET A 69 14.31 -13.66 0.33
C MET A 69 15.72 -14.20 0.60
N VAL A 70 16.68 -13.32 0.93
CA VAL A 70 18.03 -13.72 1.37
C VAL A 70 17.97 -14.52 2.67
N TYR A 71 17.16 -14.08 3.64
CA TYR A 71 16.97 -14.80 4.91
C TYR A 71 16.34 -16.19 4.71
N GLY A 72 15.34 -16.30 3.85
CA GLY A 72 14.72 -17.59 3.48
C GLY A 72 15.70 -18.53 2.77
N GLY A 73 16.54 -17.98 1.88
CA GLY A 73 17.60 -18.74 1.22
C GLY A 73 18.67 -19.22 2.20
N TYR A 74 19.07 -18.37 3.16
CA TYR A 74 20.01 -18.74 4.22
C TYR A 74 19.46 -19.85 5.12
N LEU A 75 18.17 -19.76 5.48
CA LEU A 75 17.49 -20.80 6.26
C LEU A 75 17.45 -22.14 5.52
N TRP A 76 17.21 -22.12 4.21
CA TRP A 76 17.21 -23.33 3.39
C TRP A 76 18.60 -23.97 3.31
N MET A 77 19.65 -23.16 3.17
CA MET A 77 21.03 -23.64 3.09
C MET A 77 21.59 -24.12 4.44
N ASN A 78 21.07 -23.60 5.55
CA ASN A 78 21.48 -24.02 6.91
C ASN A 78 20.65 -25.20 7.46
N ALA A 79 19.63 -25.65 6.73
CA ALA A 79 18.91 -26.88 7.02
C ALA A 79 19.80 -28.09 6.66
N ARG A 80 20.79 -28.38 7.50
CA ARG A 80 21.81 -29.44 7.32
C ARG A 80 21.23 -30.86 7.43
N GLY A 81 20.30 -31.22 6.55
CA GLY A 81 19.69 -32.56 6.48
C GLY A 81 18.46 -32.77 7.38
N ASN A 82 17.96 -31.73 8.06
CA ASN A 82 16.68 -31.81 8.76
C ASN A 82 15.54 -31.44 7.80
N GLU A 83 14.77 -32.44 7.38
CA GLU A 83 13.66 -32.32 6.42
C GLU A 83 12.59 -31.30 6.86
N GLN A 84 12.32 -31.20 8.17
CA GLN A 84 11.38 -30.19 8.71
C GLN A 84 11.87 -28.76 8.51
N GLN A 85 13.19 -28.51 8.58
CA GLN A 85 13.73 -27.18 8.32
C GLN A 85 13.76 -26.86 6.83
N VAL A 86 13.96 -27.87 5.98
CA VAL A 86 13.88 -27.73 4.52
C VAL A 86 12.47 -27.35 4.10
N ASP A 87 11.46 -28.07 4.60
CA ASP A 87 10.05 -27.79 4.28
C ASP A 87 9.59 -26.43 4.81
N LYS A 88 10.03 -26.07 6.01
CA LYS A 88 9.76 -24.73 6.58
C LYS A 88 10.39 -23.63 5.74
N ALA A 89 11.64 -23.81 5.28
CA ALA A 89 12.32 -22.85 4.42
C ALA A 89 11.65 -22.74 3.03
N LYS A 90 11.27 -23.86 2.43
CA LYS A 90 10.51 -23.89 1.16
C LYS A 90 9.16 -23.20 1.28
N SER A 91 8.43 -23.43 2.36
CA SER A 91 7.15 -22.76 2.62
C SER A 91 7.35 -21.24 2.74
N LEU A 92 8.38 -20.82 3.46
CA LEU A 92 8.72 -19.40 3.64
C LEU A 92 9.12 -18.73 2.32
N ILE A 93 9.92 -19.39 1.48
CA ILE A 93 10.27 -18.91 0.13
C ILE A 93 9.03 -18.84 -0.76
N THR A 94 8.18 -19.85 -0.74
CA THR A 94 6.93 -19.87 -1.54
C THR A 94 6.00 -18.73 -1.15
N GLN A 95 5.84 -18.47 0.15
CA GLN A 95 5.04 -17.36 0.66
C GLN A 95 5.64 -16.00 0.28
N ALA A 96 6.98 -15.87 0.33
CA ALA A 96 7.66 -14.65 -0.11
C ALA A 96 7.48 -14.41 -1.62
N VAL A 97 7.59 -15.45 -2.46
CA VAL A 97 7.36 -15.32 -3.91
C VAL A 97 5.91 -14.94 -4.21
N LEU A 98 4.94 -15.54 -3.52
CA LEU A 98 3.52 -15.17 -3.64
C LEU A 98 3.26 -13.71 -3.29
N GLY A 99 3.87 -13.20 -2.23
CA GLY A 99 3.77 -11.80 -1.85
C GLY A 99 4.33 -10.85 -2.92
N LEU A 100 5.47 -11.19 -3.52
CA LEU A 100 6.05 -10.40 -4.60
C LEU A 100 5.15 -10.37 -5.84
N ILE A 101 4.58 -11.52 -6.22
CA ILE A 101 3.66 -11.63 -7.35
C ILE A 101 2.43 -10.74 -7.14
N ILE A 102 1.85 -10.71 -5.93
CA ILE A 102 0.67 -9.90 -5.62
C ILE A 102 0.97 -8.40 -5.75
N VAL A 103 2.13 -7.94 -5.28
CA VAL A 103 2.52 -6.52 -5.41
C VAL A 103 2.67 -6.12 -6.88
N LEU A 104 3.36 -6.96 -7.67
CA LEU A 104 3.53 -6.74 -9.11
C LEU A 104 2.19 -6.76 -9.86
N ALA A 105 1.32 -7.71 -9.53
CA ALA A 105 -0.02 -7.83 -10.11
C ALA A 105 -0.90 -6.63 -9.74
N GLY A 106 -0.86 -6.17 -8.49
CA GLY A 106 -1.59 -4.99 -8.03
C GLY A 106 -1.18 -3.74 -8.82
N TYR A 107 0.12 -3.50 -8.97
CA TYR A 107 0.62 -2.38 -9.77
C TYR A 107 0.20 -2.48 -11.24
N ALA A 108 0.33 -3.67 -11.85
CA ALA A 108 -0.06 -3.90 -13.23
C ALA A 108 -1.57 -3.64 -13.46
N ILE A 109 -2.42 -4.11 -12.54
CA ILE A 109 -3.87 -3.90 -12.60
C ILE A 109 -4.20 -2.42 -12.43
N THR A 110 -3.63 -1.73 -11.44
CA THR A 110 -3.86 -0.29 -11.25
C THR A 110 -3.47 0.50 -12.48
N TYR A 111 -2.28 0.24 -13.04
CA TYR A 111 -1.82 0.88 -14.27
C TYR A 111 -2.77 0.62 -15.44
N PHE A 112 -3.21 -0.62 -15.60
CA PHE A 112 -4.16 -1.01 -16.65
C PHE A 112 -5.50 -0.27 -16.48
N VAL A 113 -6.08 -0.26 -15.28
CA VAL A 113 -7.36 0.41 -15.01
C VAL A 113 -7.26 1.92 -15.24
N VAL A 114 -6.21 2.57 -14.71
CA VAL A 114 -6.00 4.01 -14.88
C VAL A 114 -5.80 4.38 -16.34
N THR A 115 -4.97 3.63 -17.08
CA THR A 115 -4.72 3.88 -18.50
C THR A 115 -5.99 3.73 -19.34
N ASN A 116 -6.78 2.68 -19.10
CA ASN A 116 -8.04 2.47 -19.81
C ASN A 116 -9.08 3.56 -19.46
N LEU A 117 -9.15 3.98 -18.19
CA LEU A 117 -10.02 5.08 -17.78
C LEU A 117 -9.64 6.40 -18.46
N VAL A 118 -8.37 6.75 -18.48
CA VAL A 118 -7.85 7.96 -19.15
C VAL A 118 -8.14 7.94 -20.64
N ASN A 119 -7.93 6.79 -21.30
CA ASN A 119 -8.23 6.64 -22.73
C ASN A 119 -9.74 6.69 -23.01
N ALA A 120 -10.58 6.14 -22.12
CA ALA A 120 -12.03 6.12 -22.27
C ALA A 120 -12.71 7.47 -21.95
N THR A 121 -12.08 8.33 -21.14
CA THR A 121 -12.60 9.68 -20.81
C THR A 121 -12.25 10.75 -21.85
N GLY A 122 -11.62 10.40 -22.97
CA GLY A 122 -11.48 11.30 -24.12
C GLY A 122 -10.54 12.48 -23.90
N GLY A 123 -9.58 12.38 -22.98
CA GLY A 123 -8.58 13.42 -22.69
C GLY A 123 -7.46 13.55 -23.73
N VAL A 124 -7.69 13.20 -25.00
CA VAL A 124 -6.79 13.50 -26.12
C VAL A 124 -7.62 13.90 -27.33
N THR A 125 -8.26 15.07 -27.26
CA THR A 125 -8.40 15.89 -28.46
C THR A 125 -7.10 16.65 -28.66
N THR A 126 -6.36 16.31 -29.71
CA THR A 126 -5.61 17.29 -30.52
C THR A 126 -5.16 16.62 -31.81
N PRO A 127 -5.11 17.33 -32.94
CA PRO A 127 -5.32 18.77 -33.13
C PRO A 127 -6.79 19.20 -33.25
#